data_AF-A0A368XFX0-F1
#
_entry.id   AF-A0A368XFX0-F1
#
_cell.length_a   1.000
_cell.length_b   1.000
_cell.length_c   1.000
_cell.angle_alpha   90.00
_cell.angle_beta   90.00
_cell.angle_gamma   90.00
#
_symmetry.space_group_name_H-M   'P 1'
#
loop_
_entity.id
_entity.type
_entity.pdbx_description
1 polymer ?
#
loop_
_entity_poly.entity_id
_entity_poly.type
_entity_poly.pdbx_seq_one_letter_code
_entity_poly.pdbx_strand_id
1 'polypeptide(L)'
;MSRAWKKLLEKGIRNQDADLLTDEFVSIDEAAQLLRVHVRSVQRRVRERSLLTLRSFSTKEIRIPAWTLGFRPRDTRALLAEVGDHHWHLYLFLREPIGGLSALTPEQMLVPLDQLRRVPRAYREDLIERLGGRNETLVAKIIELLRDQMQGTDGSGFG
;
A
#
# COMPACT_ATOMS: atom_id res chain seq x y z
N MET A 1 -13.99 -1.98 -14.31
CA MET A 1 -13.61 -2.27 -12.90
C MET A 1 -14.19 -3.63 -12.57
N SER A 2 -13.36 -4.61 -12.19
CA SER A 2 -13.82 -6.00 -12.07
C SER A 2 -14.87 -6.18 -10.96
N ARG A 3 -15.81 -7.10 -11.18
CA ARG A 3 -16.85 -7.44 -10.19
C ARG A 3 -16.26 -7.96 -8.88
N ALA A 4 -15.14 -8.68 -8.95
CA ALA A 4 -14.43 -9.17 -7.78
C ALA A 4 -13.87 -8.02 -6.92
N TRP A 5 -13.23 -7.05 -7.57
CA TRP A 5 -12.70 -5.86 -6.90
C TRP A 5 -13.80 -5.01 -6.26
N LYS A 6 -14.91 -4.79 -6.97
CA LYS A 6 -16.05 -4.06 -6.41
C LYS A 6 -16.59 -4.71 -5.13
N LYS A 7 -16.76 -6.04 -5.14
CA LYS A 7 -17.19 -6.80 -3.95
C LYS A 7 -16.19 -6.69 -2.81
N LEU A 8 -14.90 -6.72 -3.12
CA LEU A 8 -13.83 -6.58 -2.15
C LEU A 8 -13.84 -5.19 -1.50
N LEU A 9 -13.98 -4.12 -2.30
CA LEU A 9 -14.14 -2.75 -1.80
C LEU A 9 -15.38 -2.62 -0.91
N GLU A 10 -16.53 -3.13 -1.34
CA GLU A 10 -17.77 -3.08 -0.56
C GLU A 10 -17.63 -3.84 0.78
N LYS A 11 -16.97 -5.01 0.77
CA LYS A 11 -16.70 -5.77 1.99
C LYS A 11 -15.74 -5.02 2.91
N GLY A 12 -14.65 -4.50 2.36
CA GLY A 12 -13.65 -3.75 3.13
C GLY A 12 -14.23 -2.49 3.75
N ILE A 13 -15.02 -1.71 2.99
CA ILE A 13 -15.67 -0.49 3.52
C ILE A 13 -16.63 -0.83 4.66
N ARG A 14 -17.42 -1.92 4.54
CA ARG A 14 -18.33 -2.35 5.62
C ARG A 14 -17.60 -2.73 6.91
N ASN A 15 -16.39 -3.29 6.79
CA ASN A 15 -15.62 -3.80 7.93
C ASN A 15 -14.48 -2.87 8.36
N GLN A 16 -14.32 -1.72 7.70
CA GLN A 16 -13.15 -0.86 7.84
C GLN A 16 -12.84 -0.53 9.31
N ASP A 17 -13.85 -0.12 10.10
CA ASP A 17 -13.62 0.22 11.50
C ASP A 17 -13.16 -0.98 12.34
N ALA A 18 -13.66 -2.19 12.07
CA ALA A 18 -13.21 -3.40 12.75
C ALA A 18 -11.78 -3.78 12.33
N ASP A 19 -11.48 -3.68 11.04
CA ASP A 19 -10.14 -3.98 10.50
C ASP A 19 -9.08 -3.02 11.09
N LEU A 20 -9.43 -1.73 11.23
CA LEU A 20 -8.54 -0.71 11.79
C LEU A 20 -8.21 -0.92 13.28
N LEU A 21 -8.94 -1.78 14.00
CA LEU A 21 -8.66 -2.12 15.40
C LEU A 21 -7.68 -3.28 15.55
N THR A 22 -7.32 -3.95 14.46
CA THR A 22 -6.34 -5.06 14.48
C THR A 22 -4.91 -4.56 14.77
N ASP A 23 -4.03 -5.51 15.12
CA ASP A 23 -2.61 -5.28 15.40
C ASP A 23 -1.80 -4.91 14.15
N GLU A 24 -2.39 -5.01 12.95
CA GLU A 24 -1.80 -4.52 11.70
C GLU A 24 -1.67 -2.98 11.71
N PHE A 25 -2.50 -2.28 12.49
CA PHE A 25 -2.59 -0.82 12.48
C PHE A 25 -2.09 -0.20 13.77
N VAL A 26 -1.22 0.80 13.62
CA VAL A 26 -0.68 1.57 14.73
C VAL A 26 -1.20 3.01 14.73
N SER A 27 -1.28 3.60 15.92
CA SER A 27 -1.50 5.02 16.14
C SER A 27 -0.28 5.85 15.72
N ILE A 28 -0.42 7.18 15.74
CA ILE A 28 0.69 8.12 15.48
C ILE A 28 1.79 7.96 16.54
N ASP A 29 1.42 7.78 17.81
CA ASP A 29 2.36 7.61 18.91
C ASP A 29 3.14 6.30 18.81
N GLU A 30 2.47 5.19 18.52
CA GLU A 30 3.12 3.90 18.27
C GLU A 30 4.02 3.94 17.03
N ALA A 31 3.59 4.59 15.94
CA ALA A 31 4.45 4.79 14.77
C ALA A 31 5.70 5.61 15.11
N ALA A 32 5.59 6.61 15.98
CA ALA A 32 6.73 7.41 16.44
C ALA A 32 7.72 6.56 17.25
N GLN A 33 7.21 5.68 18.12
CA GLN A 33 8.03 4.73 18.88
C GLN A 33 8.75 3.73 17.96
N LEU A 34 8.03 3.12 17.01
CA LEU A 34 8.58 2.16 16.06
C LEU A 34 9.67 2.78 15.17
N LEU A 35 9.45 4.01 14.70
CA LEU A 35 10.40 4.75 13.88
C LEU A 35 11.53 5.41 14.70
N ARG A 36 11.43 5.40 16.04
CA ARG A 36 12.34 6.11 16.96
C ARG A 36 12.50 7.59 16.62
N VAL A 37 11.38 8.26 16.34
CA VAL A 37 11.32 9.70 16.02
C VAL A 37 10.30 10.39 16.92
N HIS A 38 10.32 11.72 16.91
CA HIS A 38 9.31 12.51 17.63
C HIS A 38 7.93 12.40 16.96
N VAL A 39 6.85 12.39 17.75
CA VAL A 39 5.45 12.36 17.27
C VAL A 39 5.18 13.44 16.21
N ARG A 40 5.69 14.65 16.42
CA ARG A 40 5.63 15.75 15.43
C ARG A 40 6.20 15.40 14.06
N SER A 41 7.22 14.54 13.99
CA SER A 41 7.79 14.09 12.71
C SER A 41 6.84 13.14 11.97
N VAL A 42 6.13 12.27 12.70
CA VAL A 42 5.08 11.40 12.12
C VAL A 42 3.89 12.26 11.65
N GLN A 43 3.43 13.20 12.48
CA GLN A 43 2.37 14.15 12.11
C GLN A 43 2.75 14.99 10.88
N ARG A 44 4.01 15.42 10.77
CA ARG A 44 4.50 16.10 9.57
C ARG A 44 4.40 15.18 8.35
N ARG A 45 4.84 13.93 8.45
CA ARG A 45 4.74 12.96 7.35
C ARG A 45 3.29 12.72 6.93
N VAL A 46 2.35 12.63 7.87
CA VAL A 46 0.90 12.53 7.59
C VAL A 46 0.42 13.74 6.80
N ARG A 47 0.74 14.97 7.25
CA ARG A 47 0.37 16.22 6.56
C ARG A 47 0.97 16.32 5.16
N GLU A 48 2.20 15.86 4.98
CA GLU A 48 2.92 15.85 3.70
C GLU A 48 2.53 14.67 2.79
N ARG A 49 1.51 13.88 3.18
CA ARG A 49 1.07 12.68 2.45
C ARG A 49 2.20 11.69 2.17
N SER A 50 3.15 11.56 3.10
CA SER A 50 4.30 10.65 2.99
C SER A 50 4.19 9.41 3.87
N LEU A 51 3.04 9.21 4.52
CA LEU A 51 2.63 7.98 5.19
C LEU A 51 1.22 7.63 4.73
N LEU A 52 0.97 6.33 4.52
CA LEU A 52 -0.38 5.84 4.27
C LEU A 52 -1.16 5.89 5.59
N THR A 53 -2.20 6.70 5.62
CA THR A 53 -3.08 6.84 6.79
C THR A 53 -4.50 6.48 6.41
N LEU A 54 -5.13 5.67 7.24
CA LEU A 54 -6.55 5.36 7.18
C LEU A 54 -7.25 6.04 8.35
N ARG A 55 -8.49 6.43 8.15
CA ARG A 55 -9.28 7.10 9.18
C ARG A 55 -10.47 6.22 9.55
N SER A 56 -10.67 6.00 10.84
CA SER A 56 -11.88 5.35 11.32
C SER A 56 -13.11 6.23 11.03
N PHE A 57 -14.20 5.63 10.58
CA PHE A 57 -15.45 6.35 10.35
C PHE A 57 -16.13 6.71 11.68
N SER A 58 -16.12 5.81 12.65
CA SER A 58 -16.70 5.99 13.99
C SER A 58 -15.89 6.93 14.88
N THR A 59 -14.59 6.68 15.06
CA THR A 59 -13.78 7.45 16.03
C THR A 59 -13.06 8.65 15.41
N LYS A 60 -13.01 8.74 14.07
CA LYS A 60 -12.20 9.73 13.32
C LYS A 60 -10.70 9.65 13.58
N GLU A 61 -10.23 8.62 14.31
CA GLU A 61 -8.83 8.39 14.60
C GLU A 61 -8.05 8.03 13.34
N ILE A 62 -6.79 8.45 13.32
CA ILE A 62 -5.84 8.11 12.27
C ILE A 62 -5.12 6.83 12.66
N ARG A 63 -5.14 5.87 11.75
CA ARG A 63 -4.47 4.57 11.87
C ARG A 63 -3.51 4.40 10.69
N ILE A 64 -2.34 3.84 10.97
CA ILE A 64 -1.26 3.64 10.00
C ILE A 64 -1.01 2.14 9.91
N PRO A 65 -1.12 1.50 8.72
CA PRO A 65 -0.72 0.10 8.58
C PRO A 65 0.78 0.00 8.87
N ALA A 66 1.18 -0.79 9.87
CA ALA A 66 2.53 -0.79 10.41
C ALA A 66 3.60 -1.13 9.34
N TRP A 67 3.27 -2.01 8.40
CA TRP A 67 4.15 -2.39 7.29
C TRP A 67 4.46 -1.24 6.32
N THR A 68 3.62 -0.20 6.27
CA THR A 68 3.87 0.99 5.42
C THR A 68 4.94 1.92 6.00
N LEU A 69 5.30 1.77 7.27
CA LEU A 69 6.34 2.59 7.91
C LEU A 69 7.72 2.40 7.25
N GLY A 70 7.93 1.25 6.60
CA GLY A 70 9.14 0.94 5.82
C GLY A 70 9.16 1.53 4.41
N PHE A 71 8.05 2.11 3.94
CA PHE A 71 8.00 2.71 2.61
C PHE A 71 8.83 3.99 2.52
N ARG A 72 9.41 4.23 1.35
CA ARG A 72 10.08 5.50 1.10
C ARG A 72 9.02 6.62 1.01
N PRO A 73 9.24 7.77 1.68
CA PRO A 73 8.32 8.91 1.63
C PRO A 73 7.95 9.40 0.22
N ARG A 74 8.84 9.25 -0.76
CA ARG A 74 8.57 9.59 -2.17
C ARG A 74 7.57 8.64 -2.81
N ASP A 75 7.71 7.34 -2.56
CA ASP A 75 6.88 6.30 -3.18
C ASP A 75 5.46 6.35 -2.60
N THR A 76 5.33 6.53 -1.28
CA THR A 76 4.04 6.73 -0.63
C THR A 76 3.30 7.95 -1.17
N ARG A 77 4.01 9.08 -1.37
CA ARG A 77 3.41 10.29 -1.97
C ARG A 77 2.92 10.04 -3.39
N ALA A 78 3.71 9.33 -4.20
CA ALA A 78 3.34 9.02 -5.57
C ALA A 78 2.07 8.15 -5.61
N LEU A 79 1.99 7.11 -4.79
CA LEU A 79 0.79 6.26 -4.69
C LEU A 79 -0.45 7.01 -4.18
N LEU A 80 -0.28 7.87 -3.17
CA LEU A 80 -1.38 8.68 -2.63
C LEU A 80 -1.86 9.75 -3.61
N ALA A 81 -1.00 10.25 -4.50
CA ALA A 81 -1.41 11.16 -5.56
C ALA A 81 -2.38 10.52 -6.55
N GLU A 82 -2.24 9.21 -6.81
CA GLU A 82 -3.11 8.48 -7.74
C GLU A 82 -4.51 8.22 -7.19
N VAL A 83 -4.65 8.02 -5.87
CA VAL A 83 -5.95 7.71 -5.24
C VAL A 83 -6.64 8.92 -4.63
N GLY A 84 -5.98 10.08 -4.55
CA GLY A 84 -6.53 11.26 -3.87
C GLY A 84 -6.87 10.93 -2.42
N ASP A 85 -8.13 11.13 -2.02
CA ASP A 85 -8.59 10.86 -0.65
C ASP A 85 -9.07 9.40 -0.44
N HIS A 86 -9.01 8.56 -1.47
CA HIS A 86 -9.45 7.16 -1.44
C HIS A 86 -8.40 6.21 -0.84
N HIS A 87 -7.79 6.57 0.29
CA HIS A 87 -6.68 5.83 0.88
C HIS A 87 -7.00 4.35 1.20
N TRP A 88 -8.27 4.05 1.51
CA TRP A 88 -8.73 2.67 1.73
C TRP A 88 -8.61 1.80 0.47
N HIS A 89 -8.80 2.38 -0.72
CA HIS A 89 -8.63 1.68 -1.99
C HIS A 89 -7.16 1.33 -2.22
N LEU A 90 -6.26 2.27 -1.90
CA LEU A 90 -4.82 2.02 -1.96
C LEU A 90 -4.41 0.92 -0.96
N TYR A 91 -4.91 0.97 0.27
CA TYR A 91 -4.64 -0.07 1.27
C TYR A 91 -5.01 -1.46 0.76
N LEU A 92 -6.25 -1.64 0.26
CA LEU A 92 -6.70 -2.92 -0.27
C LEU A 92 -5.89 -3.32 -1.51
N PHE A 93 -5.59 -2.39 -2.40
CA PHE A 93 -4.83 -2.67 -3.62
C PHE A 93 -3.43 -3.20 -3.29
N LEU A 94 -2.77 -2.60 -2.29
CA LEU A 94 -1.44 -3.02 -1.86
C LEU A 94 -1.42 -4.41 -1.22
N ARG A 95 -2.56 -4.89 -0.70
CA ARG A 95 -2.73 -6.17 -0.01
C ARG A 95 -3.22 -7.30 -0.92
N GLU A 96 -3.75 -6.97 -2.10
CA GLU A 96 -4.24 -7.96 -3.04
C GLU A 96 -3.13 -8.48 -3.96
N PRO A 97 -3.02 -9.81 -4.16
CA PRO A 97 -2.16 -10.38 -5.18
C PRO A 97 -2.54 -9.88 -6.58
N ILE A 98 -1.54 -9.42 -7.35
CA ILE A 98 -1.78 -8.92 -8.72
C ILE A 98 -1.10 -9.84 -9.73
N GLY A 99 -1.86 -10.28 -10.74
CA GLY A 99 -1.35 -11.14 -11.82
C GLY A 99 -0.13 -10.53 -12.54
N GLY A 100 -0.14 -9.21 -12.76
CA GLY A 100 0.98 -8.46 -13.33
C GLY A 100 2.24 -8.39 -12.45
N LEU A 101 2.18 -8.86 -11.21
CA LEU A 101 3.32 -9.01 -10.29
C LEU A 101 3.55 -10.48 -9.93
N SER A 102 3.15 -11.40 -10.82
CA SER A 102 3.31 -12.85 -10.62
C SER A 102 2.68 -13.34 -9.30
N ALA A 103 1.48 -12.84 -9.00
CA ALA A 103 0.72 -13.14 -7.77
C ALA A 103 1.39 -12.66 -6.46
N LEU A 104 2.39 -11.79 -6.54
CA LEU A 104 2.82 -11.00 -5.39
C LEU A 104 1.85 -9.85 -5.14
N THR A 105 1.80 -9.44 -3.89
CA THR A 105 1.13 -8.20 -3.49
C THR A 105 2.05 -7.00 -3.77
N PRO A 106 1.52 -5.83 -4.13
CA PRO A 106 2.35 -4.63 -4.26
C PRO A 106 3.10 -4.25 -2.98
N GLU A 107 2.55 -4.53 -1.79
CA GLU A 107 3.26 -4.29 -0.52
C GLU A 107 4.61 -5.02 -0.47
N GLN A 108 4.64 -6.28 -0.91
CA GLN A 108 5.84 -7.11 -0.94
C GLN A 108 6.91 -6.57 -1.90
N MET A 109 6.51 -5.75 -2.86
CA MET A 109 7.39 -5.15 -3.85
C MET A 109 7.94 -3.78 -3.40
N LEU A 110 7.23 -3.08 -2.50
CA LEU A 110 7.58 -1.74 -2.04
C LEU A 110 8.43 -1.74 -0.76
N VAL A 111 8.28 -2.73 0.11
CA VAL A 111 9.11 -2.81 1.34
C VAL A 111 10.56 -3.16 0.96
N PRO A 112 11.58 -2.46 1.50
CA PRO A 112 12.99 -2.84 1.32
C PRO A 112 13.29 -4.30 1.73
N LEU A 113 14.19 -4.99 1.00
CA LEU A 113 14.48 -6.42 1.20
C LEU A 113 14.98 -6.75 2.61
N ASP A 114 15.74 -5.84 3.22
CA ASP A 114 16.23 -5.93 4.59
C ASP A 114 15.11 -5.96 5.64
N GLN A 115 13.89 -5.60 5.25
CA GLN A 115 12.72 -5.53 6.12
C GLN A 115 11.67 -6.62 5.83
N LEU A 116 11.85 -7.43 4.78
CA LEU A 116 10.92 -8.51 4.41
C LEU A 116 11.41 -9.88 4.86
N ARG A 117 10.81 -10.42 5.93
CA ARG A 117 11.07 -11.79 6.40
C ARG A 117 10.32 -12.89 5.62
N ARG A 118 9.43 -12.54 4.68
CA ARG A 118 8.41 -13.48 4.14
C ARG A 118 8.37 -13.61 2.61
N VAL A 119 9.20 -12.90 1.85
CA VAL A 119 9.25 -13.03 0.38
C VAL A 119 10.52 -13.77 0.00
N PRO A 120 10.46 -14.87 -0.78
CA PRO A 120 11.66 -15.51 -1.30
C PRO A 120 12.49 -14.50 -2.09
N ARG A 121 13.67 -14.15 -1.56
CA ARG A 121 14.55 -13.11 -2.12
C ARG A 121 14.80 -13.30 -3.62
N ALA A 122 15.07 -14.53 -4.02
CA ALA A 122 15.32 -14.92 -5.41
C ALA A 122 14.16 -14.56 -6.35
N TYR A 123 12.91 -14.65 -5.87
CA TYR A 123 11.73 -14.39 -6.68
C TYR A 123 11.53 -12.90 -6.97
N ARG A 124 11.82 -12.04 -5.97
CA ARG A 124 11.78 -10.59 -6.17
C ARG A 124 12.96 -10.11 -7.00
N GLU A 125 14.14 -10.68 -6.82
CA GLU A 125 15.33 -10.36 -7.63
C GLU A 125 15.13 -10.73 -9.11
N ASP A 126 14.57 -11.92 -9.40
CA ASP A 126 14.18 -12.33 -10.78
C ASP A 126 13.16 -11.36 -11.37
N LEU A 127 12.14 -10.96 -10.60
CA LEU A 127 11.16 -9.99 -11.07
C LEU A 127 11.77 -8.58 -11.30
N ILE A 128 12.70 -8.15 -10.44
CA ILE A 128 13.46 -6.89 -10.62
C ILE A 128 14.30 -6.97 -11.90
N GLU A 129 14.98 -8.09 -12.13
CA GLU A 129 15.81 -8.33 -13.31
C GLU A 129 14.97 -8.26 -14.60
N ARG A 130 13.83 -8.97 -14.62
CA ARG A 130 12.86 -8.93 -15.74
C ARG A 130 12.31 -7.53 -16.02
N LEU A 131 12.12 -6.73 -14.96
CA LEU A 131 11.61 -5.36 -15.05
C LEU A 131 12.72 -4.31 -15.24
N GLY A 132 13.97 -4.72 -15.50
CA GLY A 132 15.06 -3.81 -15.87
C GLY A 132 15.81 -3.16 -14.69
N GLY A 133 15.76 -3.77 -13.50
CA GLY A 133 16.83 -3.62 -12.50
C GLY A 133 16.76 -2.43 -11.55
N ARG A 134 15.67 -1.66 -11.46
CA ARG A 134 15.56 -0.52 -10.53
C ARG A 134 14.25 -0.52 -9.75
N ASN A 135 14.33 -0.29 -8.44
CA ASN A 135 13.18 -0.16 -7.55
C ASN A 135 12.22 0.98 -8.02
N GLU A 136 12.75 2.01 -8.67
CA GLU A 136 11.92 3.07 -9.28
C GLU A 136 11.02 2.55 -10.41
N THR A 137 11.48 1.56 -11.20
CA THR A 137 10.68 0.91 -12.24
C THR A 137 9.54 0.09 -11.65
N LEU A 138 9.76 -0.55 -10.49
CA LEU A 138 8.71 -1.26 -9.75
C LEU A 138 7.63 -0.31 -9.24
N VAL A 139 8.01 0.80 -8.63
CA VAL A 139 7.05 1.80 -8.14
C VAL A 139 6.23 2.35 -9.30
N ALA A 140 6.86 2.66 -10.44
CA ALA A 140 6.16 3.11 -11.64
C ALA A 140 5.16 2.06 -12.15
N LYS A 141 5.54 0.77 -12.17
CA LYS A 141 4.62 -0.31 -12.58
C LYS A 141 3.45 -0.48 -11.62
N ILE A 142 3.69 -0.37 -10.31
CA ILE A 142 2.62 -0.43 -9.29
C ILE A 142 1.65 0.74 -9.47
N ILE A 143 2.16 1.93 -9.76
CA ILE A 143 1.33 3.11 -10.07
C ILE A 143 0.50 2.90 -11.33
N GLU A 144 1.07 2.34 -12.39
CA GLU A 144 0.34 2.00 -13.61
C GLU A 144 -0.81 1.02 -13.31
N LEU A 145 -0.52 -0.08 -12.62
CA LEU A 145 -1.52 -1.07 -12.21
C LEU A 145 -2.60 -0.47 -11.32
N LEU A 146 -2.24 0.44 -10.42
CA LEU A 146 -3.17 1.16 -9.56
C LEU A 146 -4.09 2.05 -10.39
N ARG A 147 -3.57 2.80 -11.37
CA ARG A 147 -4.38 3.62 -12.28
C ARG A 147 -5.35 2.78 -13.08
N ASP A 148 -4.89 1.67 -13.67
CA ASP A 148 -5.73 0.76 -14.43
C ASP A 148 -6.87 0.22 -13.57
N GLN A 149 -6.55 -0.17 -12.33
CA GLN A 149 -7.54 -0.65 -11.38
C GLN A 149 -8.57 0.42 -11.00
N MET A 150 -8.12 1.67 -10.79
CA MET A 150 -8.97 2.81 -10.41
C MET A 150 -9.84 3.31 -11.58
N GLN A 151 -9.31 3.27 -12.81
CA GLN A 151 -10.04 3.66 -14.03
C GLN A 151 -10.94 2.53 -14.54
N GLY A 152 -10.72 1.30 -14.05
CA GLY A 152 -11.57 0.17 -14.33
C GLY A 152 -11.40 -0.40 -15.73
N THR A 153 -10.19 -0.34 -16.30
CA THR A 153 -9.88 -1.01 -17.56
C THR A 153 -9.94 -2.53 -17.36
N ASP A 154 -10.86 -3.18 -18.06
CA ASP A 154 -10.88 -4.64 -18.22
C ASP A 154 -9.68 -5.03 -19.10
N GLY A 155 -8.51 -5.17 -18.47
CA GLY A 155 -7.33 -5.79 -19.06
C GLY A 155 -7.45 -7.31 -19.12
N SER A 156 -8.59 -7.84 -19.57
CA SER A 156 -8.68 -9.22 -20.04
C SER A 156 -8.05 -9.29 -21.42
N GLY A 157 -6.75 -9.61 -21.48
CA GLY A 157 -6.03 -9.66 -22.74
C GLY A 157 -4.58 -10.15 -22.67
N PHE A 158 -4.26 -11.11 -21.80
CA PHE A 158 -3.14 -12.02 -22.03
C PHE A 158 -3.60 -13.42 -21.64
N GLY A 159 -4.26 -14.07 -22.61
CA GLY A 159 -4.32 -15.52 -22.73
C GLY A 159 -3.31 -15.98 -23.77
#